data_AF-A0A0S8K1M8-F1
#
_entry.id   AF-A0A0S8K1M8-F1
#
_cell.length_a   1.000
_cell.length_b   1.000
_cell.length_c   1.000
_cell.angle_alpha   90.00
_cell.angle_beta   90.00
_cell.angle_gamma   90.00
#
_symmetry.space_group_name_H-M   'P 1'
#
loop_
_entity.id
_entity.type
_entity.pdbx_description
1 polymer ?
#
loop_
_entity_poly.entity_id
_entity_poly.type
_entity_poly.pdbx_seq_one_letter_code
_entity_poly.pdbx_strand_id
1 'polypeptide(L)'
;MVNCPQIWIILAALLCGLHVDANSHSVESQAETEGGLFTRETLLEMELHLPLDSLLNDVGEDPGYHGGTLVYFDSIGKRVELSIEARARGNFRKNPDNCNFPPLKLKFRKETVAGTVFD
;
A
#
# COMPACT_ATOMS: atom_id res chain seq x y z
N MET A 1 -38.96 46.17 43.01
CA MET A 1 -37.51 46.42 43.11
C MET A 1 -36.95 46.34 41.69
N VAL A 2 -37.06 47.43 40.89
CA VAL A 2 -35.96 48.26 40.33
C VAL A 2 -34.80 47.40 39.78
N ASN A 3 -34.77 47.10 38.48
CA ASN A 3 -34.29 47.87 37.29
C ASN A 3 -32.76 47.83 37.06
N CYS A 4 -32.40 47.48 35.81
CA CYS A 4 -31.21 47.81 34.96
C CYS A 4 -30.32 48.98 35.49
N PRO A 5 -28.97 49.07 35.30
CA PRO A 5 -28.27 48.76 34.03
C PRO A 5 -26.72 48.45 34.07
N GLN A 6 -26.17 48.22 32.86
CA GLN A 6 -24.86 48.64 32.31
C GLN A 6 -23.56 48.66 33.14
N ILE A 7 -22.53 47.99 32.57
CA ILE A 7 -21.15 48.48 32.33
C ILE A 7 -20.51 49.24 33.48
N TRP A 8 -19.62 48.60 34.27
CA TRP A 8 -18.45 49.27 34.86
C TRP A 8 -17.30 48.26 35.08
N ILE A 9 -16.17 48.58 34.45
CA ILE A 9 -14.79 48.37 34.91
C ILE A 9 -14.17 46.96 34.72
N ILE A 10 -13.56 46.84 33.54
CA ILE A 10 -12.21 46.32 33.33
C ILE A 10 -11.32 46.64 34.54
N LEU A 11 -11.02 45.67 35.42
CA LEU A 11 -9.77 45.60 36.20
C LEU A 11 -9.68 44.28 36.98
N ALA A 12 -9.67 43.15 36.26
CA ALA A 12 -9.21 41.88 36.82
C ALA A 12 -8.48 41.11 35.72
N ALA A 13 -7.27 41.57 35.44
CA ALA A 13 -6.24 40.78 34.77
C ALA A 13 -5.85 39.60 35.68
N LEU A 14 -6.72 38.58 35.75
CA LEU A 14 -6.40 37.25 36.29
C LEU A 14 -7.33 36.14 35.76
N LEU A 15 -7.75 36.30 34.51
CA LEU A 15 -8.12 35.20 33.63
C LEU A 15 -7.44 35.54 32.30
N CYS A 16 -6.18 35.14 32.15
CA CYS A 16 -5.61 34.99 30.82
C CYS A 16 -6.61 34.15 30.02
N GLY A 17 -7.08 34.71 28.92
CA GLY A 17 -7.84 33.98 27.94
C GLY A 17 -7.09 32.70 27.61
N LEU A 18 -7.68 31.57 28.02
CA LEU A 18 -7.44 30.30 27.37
C LEU A 18 -8.64 30.10 26.45
N HIS A 19 -8.63 30.84 25.35
CA HIS A 19 -9.24 30.35 24.13
C HIS A 19 -8.48 29.04 23.84
N VAL A 20 -9.15 27.91 24.10
CA VAL A 20 -8.71 26.61 23.58
C VAL A 20 -8.94 26.71 22.08
N ASP A 21 -7.90 27.09 21.36
CA ASP A 21 -7.84 26.84 19.93
C ASP A 21 -7.78 25.32 19.78
N ALA A 22 -8.93 24.72 19.47
CA ALA A 22 -8.99 23.36 18.98
C ALA A 22 -8.17 23.34 17.68
N ASN A 23 -6.90 22.99 17.80
CA ASN A 23 -6.00 22.75 16.68
C ASN A 23 -6.60 21.58 15.89
N SER A 24 -7.45 21.89 14.91
CA SER A 24 -7.80 20.97 13.85
C SER A 24 -6.53 20.73 13.08
N HIS A 25 -5.78 19.72 13.48
CA HIS A 25 -4.72 19.18 12.65
C HIS A 25 -5.44 18.55 11.47
N SER A 26 -5.63 19.34 10.42
CA SER A 26 -5.91 18.84 9.09
C SER A 26 -4.78 17.87 8.80
N VAL A 27 -5.08 16.58 8.85
CA VAL A 27 -4.24 15.55 8.24
C VAL A 27 -4.37 15.82 6.74
N GLU A 28 -3.54 16.76 6.27
CA GLU A 28 -3.27 16.98 4.87
C GLU A 28 -2.65 15.67 4.40
N SER A 29 -3.47 14.82 3.77
CA SER A 29 -3.06 13.57 3.16
C SER A 29 -2.17 13.90 1.96
N GLN A 30 -0.92 14.28 2.25
CA GLN A 30 0.12 14.22 1.25
C GLN A 30 0.27 12.74 0.91
N ALA A 31 0.07 12.43 -0.37
CA ALA A 31 0.40 11.12 -0.90
C ALA A 31 1.91 10.92 -0.73
N GLU A 32 2.32 10.39 0.43
CA GLU A 32 3.66 9.88 0.61
C GLU A 32 3.81 8.75 -0.40
N THR A 33 4.59 9.01 -1.44
CA THR A 33 5.04 7.97 -2.36
C THR A 33 5.76 6.94 -1.53
N GLU A 34 5.17 5.76 -1.39
CA GLU A 34 5.82 4.61 -0.78
C GLU A 34 7.21 4.44 -1.41
N GLY A 35 8.26 4.40 -0.58
CA GLY A 35 9.61 4.14 -1.08
C GLY A 35 9.65 2.81 -1.83
N GLY A 36 10.57 2.68 -2.79
CA GLY A 36 10.69 1.45 -3.59
C GLY A 36 10.96 0.20 -2.75
N LEU A 37 10.74 -0.98 -3.33
CA LEU A 37 10.78 -2.29 -2.67
C LEU A 37 12.02 -2.53 -1.80
N PHE A 38 13.16 -1.98 -2.18
CA PHE A 38 14.45 -2.19 -1.51
C PHE A 38 14.90 -1.01 -0.62
N THR A 39 14.01 -0.05 -0.36
CA THR A 39 14.32 1.09 0.53
C THR A 39 14.22 0.72 2.01
N ARG A 40 13.52 -0.37 2.35
CA ARG A 40 13.34 -0.84 3.73
C ARG A 40 13.87 -2.27 3.88
N GLU A 41 14.46 -2.58 5.03
CA GLU A 41 14.93 -3.94 5.37
C GLU A 41 13.87 -4.74 6.16
N THR A 42 12.61 -4.31 6.11
CA THR A 42 11.48 -4.95 6.79
C THR A 42 10.83 -6.01 5.90
N LEU A 43 10.23 -7.04 6.51
CA LEU A 43 9.46 -8.04 5.78
C LEU A 43 8.25 -7.40 5.11
N LEU A 44 8.06 -7.67 3.82
CA LEU A 44 6.84 -7.36 3.07
C LEU A 44 5.97 -8.62 3.04
N GLU A 45 4.89 -8.61 3.80
CA GLU A 45 3.88 -9.68 3.75
C GLU A 45 2.96 -9.44 2.55
N MET A 46 2.81 -10.46 1.71
CA MET A 46 2.03 -10.38 0.48
C MET A 46 1.39 -11.72 0.12
N GLU A 47 0.25 -11.64 -0.53
CA GLU A 47 -0.47 -12.78 -1.10
C GLU A 47 -0.39 -12.73 -2.62
N LEU A 48 -0.23 -13.91 -3.23
CA LEU A 48 -0.16 -14.07 -4.67
C LEU A 48 -1.26 -15.05 -5.11
N HIS A 49 -2.27 -14.51 -5.77
CA HIS A 49 -3.45 -15.25 -6.23
C HIS A 49 -3.26 -15.55 -7.72
N LEU A 50 -3.05 -16.83 -8.04
CA LEU A 50 -2.74 -17.30 -9.39
C LEU A 50 -3.54 -18.57 -9.73
N PRO A 51 -3.87 -18.80 -11.01
CA PRO A 51 -4.39 -20.08 -11.47
C PRO A 51 -3.24 -21.10 -11.51
N LEU A 52 -2.86 -21.64 -10.34
CA LEU A 52 -1.66 -22.48 -10.20
C LEU A 52 -1.67 -23.68 -11.13
N ASP A 53 -2.80 -24.38 -11.28
CA ASP A 53 -2.86 -25.56 -12.14
C ASP A 53 -2.51 -25.23 -13.60
N SER A 54 -3.06 -24.15 -14.19
CA SER A 54 -2.73 -23.79 -15.57
C SER A 54 -1.30 -23.28 -15.70
N LEU A 55 -0.83 -22.51 -14.72
CA LEU A 55 0.52 -21.94 -14.70
C LEU A 55 1.61 -23.00 -14.57
N LEU A 56 1.41 -23.98 -13.68
CA LEU A 56 2.41 -25.02 -13.37
C LEU A 56 2.45 -26.12 -14.43
N ASN A 57 1.37 -26.30 -15.21
CA ASN A 57 1.34 -27.22 -16.35
C ASN A 57 1.83 -26.56 -17.65
N ASP A 58 1.86 -25.23 -17.73
CA ASP A 58 2.42 -24.48 -18.86
C ASP A 58 3.94 -24.32 -18.73
N VAL A 59 4.65 -25.41 -18.99
CA VAL A 59 6.12 -25.53 -18.84
C VAL A 59 6.85 -25.90 -20.13
N GLY A 60 6.18 -25.80 -21.28
CA GLY A 60 6.74 -26.05 -22.60
C GLY A 60 7.85 -25.05 -23.00
N GLU A 61 8.34 -25.12 -24.23
CA GLU A 61 9.48 -24.31 -24.71
C GLU A 61 9.31 -22.79 -24.42
N ASP A 62 8.15 -22.21 -24.76
CA ASP A 62 7.79 -20.81 -24.46
C ASP A 62 6.45 -20.74 -23.70
N PRO A 63 6.48 -20.72 -22.36
CA PRO A 63 5.26 -20.68 -21.57
C PRO A 63 4.61 -19.28 -21.62
N GLY A 64 3.28 -19.28 -21.66
CA GLY A 64 2.45 -18.10 -21.72
C GLY A 64 2.36 -17.35 -20.39
N TYR A 65 1.89 -16.11 -20.45
CA TYR A 65 1.54 -15.34 -19.24
C TYR A 65 0.10 -15.66 -18.80
N HIS A 66 -0.06 -15.96 -17.52
CA HIS A 66 -1.33 -16.19 -16.85
C HIS A 66 -1.62 -15.01 -15.93
N GLY A 67 -2.85 -14.49 -15.96
CA GLY A 67 -3.26 -13.37 -15.11
C GLY A 67 -3.35 -13.77 -13.63
N GLY A 68 -3.10 -12.81 -12.74
CA GLY A 68 -3.25 -12.98 -11.31
C GLY A 68 -3.34 -11.67 -10.55
N THR A 69 -3.40 -11.78 -9.24
CA THR A 69 -3.51 -10.65 -8.31
C THR A 69 -2.45 -10.77 -7.23
N LEU A 70 -1.75 -9.67 -6.97
CA LEU A 70 -0.86 -9.53 -5.82
C LEU A 70 -1.50 -8.57 -4.81
N VAL A 71 -1.59 -9.00 -3.56
CA VAL A 71 -2.18 -8.21 -2.47
C VAL A 71 -1.14 -8.00 -1.38
N TYR A 72 -1.01 -6.78 -0.88
CA TYR A 72 -0.17 -6.47 0.28
C TYR A 72 -0.74 -5.26 1.06
N PHE A 73 -0.17 -4.98 2.23
CA PHE A 73 -0.47 -3.77 3.00
C PHE A 73 0.73 -2.84 2.97
N ASP A 74 0.50 -1.56 2.67
CA ASP A 74 1.55 -0.54 2.64
C ASP A 74 1.95 -0.09 4.06
N SER A 75 2.86 0.89 4.16
CA SER A 75 3.43 1.31 5.44
C SER A 75 2.42 1.99 6.37
N ILE A 76 1.28 2.47 5.82
CA ILE A 76 0.17 3.04 6.58
C ILE A 76 -0.96 2.03 6.83
N GLY A 77 -0.78 0.76 6.44
CA GLY A 77 -1.77 -0.31 6.62
C GLY A 77 -2.91 -0.28 5.60
N LYS A 78 -2.78 0.44 4.49
CA LYS A 78 -3.75 0.44 3.40
C LYS A 78 -3.52 -0.79 2.52
N ARG A 79 -4.61 -1.49 2.21
CA ARG A 79 -4.60 -2.64 1.30
C ARG A 79 -4.32 -2.17 -0.13
N VAL A 80 -3.28 -2.70 -0.74
CA VAL A 80 -2.90 -2.48 -2.13
C VAL A 80 -3.13 -3.78 -2.91
N GLU A 81 -3.79 -3.66 -4.06
CA GLU A 81 -4.09 -4.79 -4.95
C GLU A 81 -3.58 -4.48 -6.35
N LEU A 82 -2.73 -5.37 -6.88
CA LEU A 82 -2.06 -5.20 -8.17
C LEU A 82 -2.44 -6.34 -9.11
N SER A 83 -2.97 -5.97 -10.27
CA SER A 83 -3.13 -6.90 -11.39
C SER A 83 -1.77 -7.23 -11.99
N ILE A 84 -1.38 -8.49 -11.96
CA ILE A 84 -0.10 -8.98 -12.45
C ILE A 84 -0.29 -10.10 -13.46
N GLU A 85 0.78 -10.42 -14.18
CA GLU A 85 0.85 -11.62 -15.02
C GLU A 85 2.04 -12.47 -14.57
N ALA A 86 1.89 -13.79 -14.54
CA ALA A 86 2.95 -14.72 -14.16
C ALA A 86 3.18 -15.76 -15.25
N ARG A 87 4.42 -16.23 -15.39
CA ARG A 87 4.75 -17.40 -16.22
C ARG A 87 5.86 -18.23 -15.60
N ALA A 88 5.90 -19.52 -15.93
CA ALA A 88 7.05 -20.36 -15.59
C ALA A 88 8.33 -19.82 -16.25
N ARG A 89 9.46 -19.88 -15.54
CA ARG A 89 10.73 -19.27 -15.97
C ARG A 89 11.86 -20.27 -15.94
N GLY A 90 12.82 -20.07 -16.84
CA GLY A 90 14.03 -20.89 -16.93
C GLY A 90 13.86 -22.07 -17.89
N ASN A 91 14.93 -22.86 -17.98
CA ASN A 91 14.98 -24.04 -18.84
C ASN A 91 15.01 -25.30 -17.95
N PHE A 92 16.13 -25.54 -17.27
CA PHE A 92 16.32 -26.73 -16.42
C PHE A 92 15.28 -26.86 -15.28
N ARG A 93 15.11 -25.81 -14.47
CA ARG A 93 14.17 -25.79 -13.32
C ARG A 93 12.71 -25.60 -13.71
N LYS A 94 12.42 -25.39 -14.99
CA LYS A 94 11.06 -25.36 -15.52
C LYS A 94 10.54 -26.77 -15.80
N ASN A 95 11.44 -27.71 -16.12
CA ASN A 95 11.06 -29.10 -16.33
C ASN A 95 10.59 -29.73 -14.99
N PRO A 96 9.37 -30.31 -14.94
CA PRO A 96 8.83 -30.95 -13.75
C PRO A 96 9.68 -32.11 -13.23
N ASP A 97 10.46 -32.79 -14.09
CA ASP A 97 11.39 -33.85 -13.68
C ASP A 97 12.49 -33.34 -12.74
N ASN A 98 12.82 -32.05 -12.84
CA ASN A 98 13.86 -31.40 -12.04
C ASN A 98 13.29 -30.58 -10.87
N CYS A 99 12.05 -30.10 -10.99
CA CYS A 99 11.43 -29.24 -9.99
C CYS A 99 9.90 -29.29 -10.03
N ASN A 100 9.27 -29.67 -8.91
CA ASN A 100 7.82 -29.70 -8.78
C ASN A 100 7.17 -28.31 -8.74
N PHE A 101 7.97 -27.25 -8.55
CA PHE A 101 7.50 -25.87 -8.54
C PHE A 101 8.50 -24.96 -9.28
N PRO A 102 8.24 -24.63 -10.55
CA PRO A 102 9.16 -23.84 -11.35
C PRO A 102 9.29 -22.42 -10.77
N PRO A 103 10.44 -21.77 -10.94
CA PRO A 103 10.55 -20.36 -10.61
C PRO A 103 9.62 -19.56 -11.51
N LEU A 104 8.94 -18.57 -10.93
CA LEU A 104 7.97 -17.74 -11.64
C LEU A 104 8.60 -16.41 -12.07
N LYS A 105 8.23 -15.94 -13.26
CA LYS A 105 8.46 -14.55 -13.66
C LYS A 105 7.17 -13.77 -13.51
N LEU A 106 7.17 -12.80 -12.61
CA LEU A 106 6.07 -11.84 -12.45
C LEU A 106 6.28 -10.65 -13.38
N LYS A 107 5.19 -10.18 -13.99
CA LYS A 107 5.13 -9.01 -14.84
C LYS A 107 4.11 -8.05 -14.26
N PHE A 108 4.61 -6.88 -13.89
CA PHE A 108 3.84 -5.76 -13.37
C PHE A 108 3.50 -4.80 -14.51
N ARG A 109 2.27 -4.29 -14.53
CA ARG A 109 1.86 -3.24 -15.49
C ARG A 109 2.25 -1.89 -14.92
N LYS A 110 2.98 -1.08 -15.69
CA LYS A 110 3.50 0.22 -15.23
C LYS A 110 2.39 1.14 -14.73
N GLU A 111 1.23 1.09 -15.37
CA GLU A 111 0.08 1.93 -15.03
C GLU A 111 -0.50 1.56 -13.65
N THR A 112 -0.35 0.31 -13.22
CA THR A 112 -0.91 -0.19 -11.95
C THR A 112 0.04 -0.09 -10.77
N VAL A 113 1.36 -0.01 -11.01
CA VAL A 113 2.38 0.04 -9.95
C VAL A 113 2.84 1.44 -9.59
N ALA A 114 2.44 2.47 -10.34
CA ALA A 114 2.80 3.85 -10.06
C ALA A 114 2.44 4.24 -8.62
N GLY A 115 3.42 4.73 -7.87
CA GLY A 115 3.25 5.12 -6.46
C GLY A 115 3.12 3.95 -5.47
N THR A 116 3.44 2.73 -5.89
CA THR A 116 3.49 1.54 -5.03
C THR A 116 4.95 1.18 -4.73
N VAL A 117 5.18 0.21 -3.84
CA VAL A 117 6.56 -0.29 -3.59
C VAL A 117 7.17 -0.98 -4.83
N PHE A 118 6.38 -1.26 -5.86
CA PHE A 118 6.78 -1.94 -7.10
C PHE A 118 6.93 -0.99 -8.32
N ASP A 119 6.91 0.34 -8.11
CA ASP A 119 7.18 1.35 -9.15
C ASP A 119 8.63 1.31 -9.67
#